data_AF-A0A552H6T7-F1
#
_entry.id   AF-A0A552H6T7-F1
#
_cell.length_a   1.000
_cell.length_b   1.000
_cell.length_c   1.000
_cell.angle_alpha   90.00
_cell.angle_beta   90.00
_cell.angle_gamma   90.00
#
_symmetry.space_group_name_H-M   'P 1'
#
loop_
_entity.id
_entity.type
_entity.pdbx_description
1 polymer ?
#
loop_
_entity_poly.entity_id
_entity_poly.type
_entity_poly.pdbx_seq_one_letter_code
_entity_poly.pdbx_strand_id
1 'polypeptide(L)'
;MNINVSIIDQRLVSVSNDIRQKASEELRITEAGRLKSLAFVYLCVKTILDLDGDDVFDCLTEGGGDFGVDAIHISEEYDGEFTVSLFQAKYKNNLEGNSNFPEEGIKSLINAINYLFNPAAKLEHINERLLVKVEEARSLIRDGYIPQVRTIACNNGLKWNSSAQEAIERTEFGDQVTWEYVNHERLVKILQASKPVKDTLQLSGKAIVEDMEFSRVLLGRISVTEIATLIERHGDRLLERNIRRYLGLQGNRVNEGIRHTLTSDEKNNFYFYNNGVTLTCDSFSYNALQDGDYQVRVENLQIINGGQTCMTIFKTLREPDLIHQNAQAFVLLRLYQLPRENEGLVQRITYATNSQNPVDLKDLRANDERQKRLEMDIQQLGFNYRPQRSNTATRSTDITSGVAAEAVLSVWRRKPHQAKFFSREHFGKLYDTIFTDQLNGAQIVIAVQLYRIAENRRKRPESTDPDFVRYASCFIAMQMGQKLLADMEVQMKDISHQNFQSAQMLIDQNGDSYFNASLQDIKQALQDLYGEQEISLQQLSATFRRGDLISRLQ
;
A
#
# COMPACT_ATOMS: atom_id res chain seq x y z
N MET A 1 -29.25 8.00 -14.86
CA MET A 1 -28.20 6.97 -14.72
C MET A 1 -26.84 7.66 -14.80
N ASN A 2 -26.04 7.59 -13.74
CA ASN A 2 -24.72 8.22 -13.70
C ASN A 2 -23.67 7.28 -14.35
N ILE A 3 -22.98 7.75 -15.39
CA ILE A 3 -22.03 6.93 -16.18
C ILE A 3 -20.93 6.32 -15.30
N ASN A 4 -20.38 7.10 -14.36
CA ASN A 4 -19.33 6.63 -13.47
C ASN A 4 -19.85 5.56 -12.49
N VAL A 5 -21.11 5.65 -12.05
CA VAL A 5 -21.74 4.58 -11.24
C VAL A 5 -21.87 3.30 -12.07
N SER A 6 -22.30 3.40 -13.33
CA SER A 6 -22.40 2.25 -14.25
C SER A 6 -21.04 1.59 -14.52
N ILE A 7 -19.96 2.36 -14.66
CA ILE A 7 -18.59 1.84 -14.82
C ILE A 7 -18.18 1.03 -13.60
N ILE A 8 -18.44 1.55 -12.39
CA ILE A 8 -18.16 0.83 -11.15
C ILE A 8 -19.00 -0.45 -11.07
N ASP A 9 -20.30 -0.39 -11.34
CA ASP A 9 -21.17 -1.57 -11.32
C ASP A 9 -20.72 -2.67 -12.30
N GLN A 10 -20.35 -2.31 -13.53
CA GLN A 10 -19.77 -3.25 -14.50
C GLN A 10 -18.47 -3.87 -14.00
N ARG A 11 -17.60 -3.06 -13.39
CA ARG A 11 -16.33 -3.57 -12.84
C ARG A 11 -16.55 -4.47 -11.63
N LEU A 12 -17.57 -4.22 -10.82
CA LEU A 12 -17.97 -5.11 -9.72
C LEU A 12 -18.36 -6.49 -10.21
N VAL A 13 -18.94 -6.63 -11.41
CA VAL A 13 -19.22 -7.96 -11.98
C VAL A 13 -17.92 -8.73 -12.24
N SER A 14 -16.91 -8.07 -12.84
CA SER A 14 -15.59 -8.68 -13.06
C SER A 14 -14.93 -9.06 -11.73
N VAL A 15 -14.84 -8.10 -10.80
CA VAL A 15 -14.24 -8.30 -9.49
C VAL A 15 -14.95 -9.42 -8.73
N SER A 16 -16.29 -9.47 -8.76
CA SER A 16 -17.07 -10.52 -8.10
C SER A 16 -16.73 -11.90 -8.66
N ASN A 17 -16.46 -12.02 -9.96
CA ASN A 17 -16.04 -13.29 -10.56
C ASN A 17 -14.61 -13.64 -10.17
N ASP A 18 -13.68 -12.67 -10.18
CA ASP A 18 -12.28 -12.87 -9.83
C ASP A 18 -12.11 -13.31 -8.38
N ILE A 19 -12.90 -12.75 -7.46
CA ILE A 19 -12.81 -13.05 -6.03
C ILE A 19 -13.72 -14.19 -5.58
N ARG A 20 -14.62 -14.71 -6.44
CA ARG A 20 -15.69 -15.64 -6.05
C ARG A 20 -15.18 -16.87 -5.32
N GLN A 21 -14.19 -17.54 -5.91
CA GLN A 21 -13.64 -18.77 -5.35
C GLN A 21 -13.03 -18.49 -3.97
N LYS A 22 -12.17 -17.47 -3.88
CA LYS A 22 -11.50 -17.09 -2.64
C LYS A 22 -12.47 -16.61 -1.55
N ALA A 23 -13.51 -15.85 -1.92
CA ALA A 23 -14.57 -15.43 -1.01
C ALA A 23 -15.37 -16.62 -0.45
N SER A 24 -15.62 -17.64 -1.28
CA SER A 24 -16.26 -18.88 -0.83
C SER A 24 -15.35 -19.68 0.11
N GLU A 25 -14.06 -19.77 -0.19
CA GLU A 25 -13.10 -20.58 0.56
C GLU A 25 -12.64 -19.95 1.89
N GLU A 26 -12.40 -18.63 1.91
CA GLU A 26 -11.86 -17.92 3.08
C GLU A 26 -12.94 -17.25 3.92
N LEU A 27 -14.02 -16.77 3.30
CA LEU A 27 -15.07 -15.99 3.98
C LEU A 27 -16.42 -16.71 4.02
N ARG A 28 -16.52 -17.89 3.41
CA ARG A 28 -17.78 -18.68 3.32
C ARG A 28 -18.93 -17.90 2.70
N ILE A 29 -18.63 -16.96 1.79
CA ILE A 29 -19.62 -16.14 1.09
C ILE A 29 -19.91 -16.75 -0.28
N THR A 30 -21.11 -17.27 -0.45
CA THR A 30 -21.60 -17.87 -1.71
C THR A 30 -22.78 -17.10 -2.31
N GLU A 31 -23.48 -16.30 -1.51
CA GLU A 31 -24.64 -15.52 -1.95
C GLU A 31 -24.24 -14.35 -2.84
N ALA A 32 -24.89 -14.21 -4.00
CA ALA A 32 -24.55 -13.18 -5.00
C ALA A 32 -24.67 -11.75 -4.47
N GLY A 33 -25.67 -11.46 -3.62
CA GLY A 33 -25.86 -10.14 -3.02
C GLY A 33 -24.72 -9.75 -2.07
N ARG A 34 -24.35 -10.66 -1.16
CA ARG A 34 -23.22 -10.48 -0.24
C ARG A 34 -21.89 -10.41 -0.98
N LEU A 35 -21.69 -11.26 -1.99
CA LEU A 35 -20.50 -11.24 -2.83
C LEU A 35 -20.32 -9.90 -3.54
N LYS A 36 -21.41 -9.29 -4.02
CA LYS A 36 -21.35 -7.97 -4.68
C LYS A 36 -20.98 -6.85 -3.70
N SER A 37 -21.52 -6.88 -2.48
CA SER A 37 -21.14 -5.94 -1.41
C SER A 37 -19.66 -6.09 -1.03
N LEU A 38 -19.20 -7.33 -0.83
CA LEU A 38 -17.80 -7.65 -0.57
C LEU A 38 -16.90 -7.17 -1.71
N ALA A 39 -17.28 -7.41 -2.96
CA ALA A 39 -16.53 -6.97 -4.14
C ALA A 39 -16.39 -5.44 -4.18
N PHE A 40 -17.37 -4.70 -3.67
CA PHE A 40 -17.27 -3.24 -3.55
C PHE A 40 -16.28 -2.81 -2.47
N VAL A 41 -16.29 -3.44 -1.28
CA VAL A 41 -15.27 -3.21 -0.24
C VAL A 41 -13.88 -3.52 -0.80
N TYR A 42 -13.72 -4.70 -1.40
CA TYR A 42 -12.48 -5.16 -2.04
C TYR A 42 -11.97 -4.15 -3.08
N LEU A 43 -12.84 -3.69 -3.98
CA LEU A 43 -12.47 -2.70 -5.00
C LEU A 43 -12.01 -1.38 -4.36
N CYS A 44 -12.71 -0.90 -3.32
CA CYS A 44 -12.33 0.32 -2.61
C CYS A 44 -10.96 0.18 -1.95
N VAL A 45 -10.74 -0.88 -1.17
CA VAL A 45 -9.47 -1.13 -0.47
C VAL A 45 -8.33 -1.26 -1.48
N LYS A 46 -8.51 -2.10 -2.51
CA LYS A 46 -7.53 -2.29 -3.60
C LYS A 46 -7.15 -0.98 -4.28
N THR A 47 -8.15 -0.17 -4.64
CA THR A 47 -7.93 1.07 -5.41
C THR A 47 -7.32 2.18 -4.55
N ILE A 48 -7.71 2.28 -3.27
CA ILE A 48 -7.33 3.40 -2.40
C ILE A 48 -5.96 3.17 -1.73
N LEU A 49 -5.68 1.91 -1.37
CA LEU A 49 -4.42 1.52 -0.73
C LEU A 49 -3.37 1.01 -1.73
N ASP A 50 -3.76 0.74 -2.98
CA ASP A 50 -2.88 0.18 -4.02
C ASP A 50 -2.20 -1.13 -3.58
N LEU A 51 -3.01 -2.05 -3.04
CA LEU A 51 -2.56 -3.33 -2.52
C LEU A 51 -2.75 -4.46 -3.54
N ASP A 52 -1.89 -5.48 -3.44
CA ASP A 52 -2.05 -6.73 -4.19
C ASP A 52 -3.29 -7.50 -3.70
N GLY A 53 -3.84 -8.35 -4.57
CA GLY A 53 -5.13 -8.98 -4.30
C GLY A 53 -5.18 -9.85 -3.05
N ASP A 54 -4.04 -10.43 -2.64
CA ASP A 54 -3.96 -11.23 -1.42
C ASP A 54 -3.96 -10.36 -0.16
N ASP A 55 -3.24 -9.24 -0.17
CA ASP A 55 -3.16 -8.29 0.94
C ASP A 55 -4.51 -7.59 1.17
N VAL A 56 -5.25 -7.31 0.09
CA VAL A 56 -6.60 -6.73 0.18
C VAL A 56 -7.53 -7.66 0.97
N PHE A 57 -7.49 -8.97 0.72
CA PHE A 57 -8.33 -9.94 1.43
C PHE A 57 -8.01 -10.02 2.92
N ASP A 58 -6.73 -9.92 3.27
CA ASP A 58 -6.27 -9.92 4.67
C ASP A 58 -6.76 -8.69 5.45
N CYS A 59 -7.14 -7.61 4.76
CA CYS A 59 -7.71 -6.41 5.37
C CYS A 59 -9.22 -6.53 5.66
N LEU A 60 -9.94 -7.47 5.03
CA LEU A 60 -11.41 -7.58 5.13
C LEU A 60 -11.81 -8.24 6.46
N THR A 61 -12.83 -7.67 7.11
CA THR A 61 -13.30 -8.06 8.46
C THR A 61 -14.58 -8.91 8.45
N GLU A 62 -15.17 -9.16 7.27
CA GLU A 62 -16.45 -9.86 7.04
C GLU A 62 -16.92 -10.80 8.16
N GLY A 63 -18.14 -10.60 8.64
CA GLY A 63 -18.77 -11.38 9.70
C GLY A 63 -19.57 -10.50 10.66
N GLY A 64 -20.20 -11.10 11.67
CA GLY A 64 -20.77 -10.33 12.79
C GLY A 64 -19.66 -9.77 13.70
N GLY A 65 -19.97 -8.72 14.47
CA GLY A 65 -19.03 -8.16 15.45
C GLY A 65 -17.92 -7.29 14.85
N ASP A 66 -18.12 -6.73 13.66
CA ASP A 66 -17.14 -5.92 12.93
C ASP A 66 -17.03 -4.45 13.41
N PHE A 67 -17.82 -4.04 14.42
CA PHE A 67 -17.91 -2.65 14.90
C PHE A 67 -18.24 -1.64 13.77
N GLY A 68 -18.82 -2.11 12.67
CA GLY A 68 -19.08 -1.34 11.46
C GLY A 68 -17.85 -1.01 10.62
N VAL A 69 -16.70 -1.63 10.89
CA VAL A 69 -15.49 -1.54 10.07
C VAL A 69 -15.49 -2.71 9.10
N ASP A 70 -15.70 -2.46 7.80
CA ASP A 70 -15.74 -3.49 6.75
C ASP A 70 -14.32 -3.92 6.30
N ALA A 71 -13.32 -3.06 6.50
CA ALA A 71 -11.91 -3.42 6.32
C ALA A 71 -10.98 -2.56 7.20
N ILE A 72 -9.88 -3.16 7.65
CA ILE A 72 -8.82 -2.50 8.42
C ILE A 72 -7.45 -2.82 7.83
N HIS A 73 -6.62 -1.80 7.67
CA HIS A 73 -5.24 -1.94 7.24
C HIS A 73 -4.32 -1.19 8.20
N ILE A 74 -3.22 -1.82 8.59
CA ILE A 74 -2.19 -1.25 9.46
C ILE A 74 -0.93 -1.12 8.61
N SER A 75 -0.44 0.10 8.43
CA SER A 75 0.82 0.31 7.76
C SER A 75 1.99 -0.07 8.66
N GLU A 76 3.13 -0.34 8.05
CA GLU A 76 4.39 -0.35 8.80
C GLU A 76 4.64 1.00 9.46
N GLU A 77 5.31 0.93 10.61
CA GLU A 77 5.79 2.10 11.32
C GLU A 77 6.79 2.87 10.45
N TYR A 78 6.78 4.17 10.61
CA TYR A 78 7.71 5.07 9.98
C TYR A 78 7.87 6.30 10.87
N ASP A 79 9.09 6.54 11.32
CA ASP A 79 9.45 7.68 12.19
C ASP A 79 8.62 7.78 13.48
N GLY A 80 8.38 6.63 14.13
CA GLY A 80 7.60 6.56 15.37
C GLY A 80 6.08 6.62 15.18
N GLU A 81 5.59 6.78 13.94
CA GLU A 81 4.17 6.82 13.60
C GLU A 81 3.76 5.63 12.72
N PHE A 82 2.49 5.23 12.78
CA PHE A 82 1.94 4.24 11.85
C PHE A 82 0.49 4.59 11.49
N THR A 83 0.07 4.27 10.28
CA THR A 83 -1.28 4.59 9.80
C THR A 83 -2.22 3.40 9.98
N VAL A 84 -3.38 3.62 10.61
CA VAL A 84 -4.48 2.65 10.64
C VAL A 84 -5.61 3.14 9.73
N SER A 85 -5.81 2.46 8.60
CA SER A 85 -6.90 2.79 7.67
C SER A 85 -8.14 1.95 7.98
N LEU A 86 -9.23 2.62 8.35
CA LEU A 86 -10.55 2.01 8.60
C LEU A 86 -11.48 2.31 7.43
N PHE A 87 -12.10 1.27 6.87
CA PHE A 87 -13.05 1.40 5.77
C PHE A 87 -14.45 1.03 6.22
N GLN A 88 -15.42 1.82 5.77
CA GLN A 88 -16.80 1.39 5.73
C GLN A 88 -17.41 1.69 4.36
N ALA A 89 -17.88 0.66 3.67
CA ALA A 89 -18.38 0.75 2.31
C ALA A 89 -19.86 0.36 2.23
N LYS A 90 -20.67 1.21 1.60
CA LYS A 90 -22.09 0.95 1.39
C LYS A 90 -22.42 1.04 -0.11
N TYR A 91 -22.66 -0.12 -0.71
CA TYR A 91 -23.10 -0.22 -2.10
C TYR A 91 -24.62 -0.07 -2.23
N LYS A 92 -25.10 0.72 -3.19
CA LYS A 92 -26.51 0.85 -3.55
C LYS A 92 -26.74 0.33 -4.97
N ASN A 93 -27.70 -0.58 -5.14
CA ASN A 93 -28.05 -1.10 -6.47
C ASN A 93 -28.68 -0.05 -7.40
N ASN A 94 -29.18 1.07 -6.85
CA ASN A 94 -29.67 2.18 -7.67
C ASN A 94 -28.48 2.93 -8.31
N LEU A 95 -28.44 2.93 -9.64
CA LEU A 95 -27.37 3.54 -10.45
C LEU A 95 -27.59 5.05 -10.75
N GLU A 96 -28.50 5.70 -10.02
CA GLU A 96 -28.69 7.16 -10.09
C GLU A 96 -27.56 7.93 -9.40
N GLY A 97 -26.92 7.35 -8.38
CA GLY A 97 -25.81 7.97 -7.66
C GLY A 97 -26.22 9.14 -6.74
N ASN A 98 -27.50 9.23 -6.37
CA ASN A 98 -28.08 10.30 -5.55
C ASN A 98 -28.24 9.91 -4.06
N SER A 99 -27.87 8.69 -3.68
CA SER A 99 -28.01 8.21 -2.30
C SER A 99 -26.86 8.70 -1.43
N ASN A 100 -27.16 9.38 -0.32
CA ASN A 100 -26.15 9.79 0.65
C ASN A 100 -25.51 8.58 1.35
N PHE A 101 -24.26 8.72 1.80
CA PHE A 101 -23.66 7.75 2.72
C PHE A 101 -24.47 7.77 4.05
N PRO A 102 -24.90 6.61 4.57
CA PRO A 102 -25.75 6.57 5.76
C PRO A 102 -25.08 7.14 7.01
N GLU A 103 -25.82 7.95 7.78
CA GLU A 103 -25.35 8.53 9.05
C GLU A 103 -24.94 7.44 10.06
N GLU A 104 -25.68 6.34 10.13
CA GLU A 104 -25.37 5.21 11.02
C GLU A 104 -24.00 4.57 10.73
N GLY A 105 -23.53 4.63 9.48
CA GLY A 105 -22.17 4.21 9.16
C GLY A 105 -21.13 5.13 9.79
N ILE A 106 -21.31 6.45 9.69
CA ILE A 106 -20.41 7.41 10.32
C ILE A 106 -20.37 7.22 11.85
N LYS A 107 -21.53 7.04 12.48
CA LYS A 107 -21.61 6.74 13.93
C LYS A 107 -20.87 5.45 14.29
N SER A 108 -20.96 4.42 13.45
CA SER A 108 -20.24 3.16 13.67
C SER A 108 -18.73 3.35 13.58
N LEU A 109 -18.23 4.13 12.61
CA LEU A 109 -16.81 4.46 12.52
C LEU A 109 -16.31 5.26 13.72
N ILE A 110 -17.09 6.26 14.18
CA ILE A 110 -16.78 7.01 15.42
C ILE A 110 -16.69 6.04 16.60
N ASN A 111 -17.65 5.12 16.72
CA ASN A 111 -17.65 4.11 17.75
C ASN A 111 -16.40 3.22 17.67
N ALA A 112 -16.07 2.72 16.48
CA ALA A 112 -14.89 1.90 16.27
C ALA A 112 -13.60 2.61 16.74
N ILE A 113 -13.41 3.88 16.40
CA ILE A 113 -12.21 4.63 16.82
C ILE A 113 -12.10 4.72 18.35
N ASN A 114 -13.21 4.98 19.03
CA ASN A 114 -13.25 5.10 20.51
C ASN A 114 -12.88 3.79 21.23
N TYR A 115 -13.30 2.64 20.70
CA TYR A 115 -13.15 1.35 21.39
C TYR A 115 -11.93 0.56 20.91
N LEU A 116 -11.64 0.57 19.61
CA LEU A 116 -10.59 -0.29 19.04
C LEU A 116 -9.20 0.15 19.49
N PHE A 117 -8.92 1.45 19.60
CA PHE A 117 -7.59 1.94 19.98
C PHE A 117 -7.40 2.24 21.46
N ASN A 118 -8.46 2.13 22.27
CA ASN A 118 -8.37 2.28 23.72
C ASN A 118 -7.84 0.97 24.35
N PRO A 119 -6.61 0.93 24.90
CA PRO A 119 -6.02 -0.29 25.45
C PRO A 119 -6.78 -0.85 26.66
N ALA A 120 -7.58 -0.03 27.35
CA ALA A 120 -8.38 -0.44 28.50
C ALA A 120 -9.78 -0.96 28.12
N ALA A 121 -10.21 -0.79 26.87
CA ALA A 121 -11.54 -1.21 26.42
C ALA A 121 -11.56 -2.72 26.13
N LYS A 122 -12.46 -3.44 26.82
CA LYS A 122 -12.77 -4.84 26.53
C LYS A 122 -13.60 -4.93 25.25
N LEU A 123 -13.13 -5.74 24.30
CA LEU A 123 -13.79 -5.98 23.01
C LEU A 123 -14.52 -7.32 23.09
N GLU A 124 -15.69 -7.33 23.72
CA GLU A 124 -16.55 -8.52 23.76
C GLU A 124 -17.29 -8.67 22.42
N HIS A 125 -17.42 -9.90 21.92
CA HIS A 125 -18.11 -10.22 20.66
C HIS A 125 -17.56 -9.57 19.38
N ILE A 126 -16.28 -9.17 19.39
CA ILE A 126 -15.61 -8.66 18.19
C ILE A 126 -15.31 -9.78 17.19
N ASN A 127 -15.36 -9.45 15.90
CA ASN A 127 -14.93 -10.32 14.82
C ASN A 127 -13.47 -10.73 15.02
N GLU A 128 -13.16 -12.02 14.88
CA GLU A 128 -11.81 -12.53 15.13
C GLU A 128 -10.74 -11.95 14.19
N ARG A 129 -11.06 -11.72 12.91
CA ARG A 129 -10.13 -11.11 11.94
C ARG A 129 -9.83 -9.66 12.34
N LEU A 130 -10.87 -8.94 12.75
CA LEU A 130 -10.73 -7.58 13.27
C LEU A 130 -9.92 -7.56 14.57
N LEU A 131 -10.19 -8.47 15.51
CA LEU A 131 -9.50 -8.53 16.80
C LEU A 131 -7.99 -8.71 16.65
N VAL A 132 -7.55 -9.62 15.76
CA VAL A 132 -6.11 -9.82 15.48
C VAL A 132 -5.44 -8.52 15.04
N LYS A 133 -6.08 -7.77 14.14
CA LYS A 133 -5.56 -6.49 13.65
C LYS A 133 -5.60 -5.41 14.72
N VAL A 134 -6.67 -5.36 15.51
CA VAL A 134 -6.80 -4.39 16.59
C VAL A 134 -5.73 -4.61 17.67
N GLU A 135 -5.47 -5.87 18.04
CA GLU A 135 -4.41 -6.19 19.00
C GLU A 135 -2.99 -5.97 18.44
N GLU A 136 -2.81 -6.10 17.11
CA GLU A 136 -1.59 -5.66 16.42
C GLU A 136 -1.39 -4.13 16.55
N ALA A 137 -2.43 -3.33 16.28
CA ALA A 137 -2.37 -1.88 16.47
C ALA A 137 -2.15 -1.49 17.94
N ARG A 138 -2.86 -2.13 18.89
CA ARG A 138 -2.69 -1.89 20.33
C ARG A 138 -1.32 -2.31 20.83
N SER A 139 -0.71 -3.34 20.25
CA SER A 139 0.69 -3.72 20.54
C SER A 139 1.65 -2.59 20.16
N LEU A 140 1.49 -1.99 18.98
CA LEU A 140 2.29 -0.85 18.54
C LEU A 140 2.11 0.37 19.47
N ILE A 141 0.87 0.69 19.84
CA ILE A 141 0.57 1.81 20.76
C ILE A 141 1.25 1.60 22.12
N ARG A 142 1.22 0.37 22.66
CA ARG A 142 1.88 0.04 23.92
C ARG A 142 3.40 0.19 23.87
N ASP A 143 3.99 0.01 22.70
CA ASP A 143 5.42 0.17 22.46
C ASP A 143 5.84 1.65 22.28
N GLY A 144 4.88 2.57 22.33
CA GLY A 144 5.11 4.00 22.23
C GLY A 144 4.94 4.57 20.82
N TYR A 145 4.51 3.77 19.85
CA TYR A 145 4.23 4.25 18.49
C TYR A 145 2.90 5.01 18.45
N ILE A 146 2.87 6.07 17.65
CA ILE A 146 1.71 6.96 17.54
C ILE A 146 0.83 6.54 16.36
N PRO A 147 -0.45 6.18 16.59
CA PRO A 147 -1.36 5.83 15.52
C PRO A 147 -1.92 7.09 14.83
N GLN A 148 -1.85 7.12 13.50
CA GLN A 148 -2.57 8.06 12.63
C GLN A 148 -3.74 7.32 11.99
N VAL A 149 -4.97 7.65 12.39
CA VAL A 149 -6.18 6.95 11.93
C VAL A 149 -6.73 7.62 10.68
N ARG A 150 -6.91 6.82 9.64
CA ARG A 150 -7.50 7.24 8.37
C ARG A 150 -8.84 6.56 8.18
N THR A 151 -9.91 7.34 8.30
CA THR A 151 -11.28 6.85 8.27
C THR A 151 -11.91 7.11 6.91
N ILE A 152 -12.32 6.06 6.21
CA ILE A 152 -12.68 6.12 4.80
C ILE A 152 -14.09 5.57 4.62
N ALA A 153 -15.02 6.46 4.32
CA ALA A 153 -16.41 6.11 4.02
C ALA A 153 -16.62 6.09 2.50
N CYS A 154 -16.99 4.91 1.99
CA CYS A 154 -17.15 4.62 0.57
C CYS A 154 -18.61 4.35 0.21
N ASN A 155 -19.14 4.99 -0.84
CA ASN A 155 -20.38 4.56 -1.48
C ASN A 155 -20.35 4.85 -2.98
N ASN A 156 -21.43 4.51 -3.68
CA ASN A 156 -21.63 4.87 -5.08
C ASN A 156 -22.66 6.00 -5.23
N GLY A 157 -22.59 7.03 -4.37
CA GLY A 157 -23.57 8.12 -4.35
C GLY A 157 -23.01 9.47 -3.89
N LEU A 158 -23.73 10.12 -2.98
CA LEU A 158 -23.40 11.42 -2.40
C LEU A 158 -22.78 11.28 -1.00
N LYS A 159 -22.07 12.33 -0.56
CA LYS A 159 -21.47 12.43 0.77
C LYS A 159 -22.56 12.31 1.84
N TRP A 160 -22.19 11.92 3.06
CA TRP A 160 -23.10 11.96 4.21
C TRP A 160 -23.67 13.37 4.46
N ASN A 161 -24.80 13.44 5.17
CA ASN A 161 -25.54 14.67 5.44
C ASN A 161 -24.89 15.54 6.55
N SER A 162 -25.45 16.73 6.79
CA SER A 162 -24.95 17.65 7.82
C SER A 162 -25.01 17.06 9.24
N SER A 163 -26.02 16.24 9.56
CA SER A 163 -26.12 15.57 10.86
C SER A 163 -24.92 14.64 11.14
N ALA A 164 -24.52 13.85 10.15
CA ALA A 164 -23.34 13.00 10.24
C ALA A 164 -22.04 13.83 10.31
N GLN A 165 -21.99 14.98 9.61
CA GLN A 165 -20.86 15.89 9.67
C GLN A 165 -20.72 16.52 11.07
N GLU A 166 -21.82 16.96 11.69
CA GLU A 166 -21.84 17.43 13.07
C GLU A 166 -21.42 16.34 14.06
N ALA A 167 -21.81 15.08 13.84
CA ALA A 167 -21.39 13.97 14.68
C ALA A 167 -19.86 13.77 14.65
N ILE A 168 -19.23 13.93 13.48
CA ILE A 168 -17.76 13.89 13.35
C ILE A 168 -17.14 15.05 14.13
N GLU A 169 -17.64 16.28 13.92
CA GLU A 169 -17.09 17.48 14.54
C GLU A 169 -17.19 17.46 16.07
N ARG A 170 -18.25 16.86 16.64
CA ARG A 170 -18.44 16.73 18.10
C ARG A 170 -17.48 15.76 18.78
N THR A 171 -16.82 14.87 18.04
CA THR A 171 -15.95 13.84 18.65
C THR A 171 -14.56 14.33 19.04
N GLU A 172 -14.14 15.47 18.50
CA GLU A 172 -12.86 16.13 18.82
C GLU A 172 -11.63 15.19 18.83
N PHE A 173 -11.55 14.25 17.88
CA PHE A 173 -10.42 13.32 17.77
C PHE A 173 -9.06 13.98 17.44
N GLY A 174 -9.03 15.31 17.25
CA GLY A 174 -7.84 16.07 16.90
C GLY A 174 -7.24 15.70 15.53
N ASP A 175 -5.98 16.06 15.33
CA ASP A 175 -5.27 15.86 14.07
C ASP A 175 -4.90 14.39 13.79
N GLN A 176 -5.08 13.50 14.78
CA GLN A 176 -4.77 12.08 14.66
C GLN A 176 -5.78 11.30 13.83
N VAL A 177 -6.97 11.85 13.58
CA VAL A 177 -8.03 11.17 12.82
C VAL A 177 -8.41 11.99 11.59
N THR A 178 -8.22 11.39 10.41
CA THR A 178 -8.58 11.99 9.13
C THR A 178 -9.84 11.33 8.55
N TRP A 179 -10.79 12.14 8.10
CA TRP A 179 -12.05 11.66 7.52
C TRP A 179 -12.06 11.85 6.00
N GLU A 180 -12.22 10.76 5.26
CA GLU A 180 -12.27 10.76 3.81
C GLU A 180 -13.59 10.21 3.29
N TYR A 181 -14.14 10.91 2.30
CA TYR A 181 -15.25 10.44 1.50
C TYR A 181 -14.74 10.00 0.13
N VAL A 182 -15.11 8.79 -0.29
CA VAL A 182 -14.79 8.25 -1.61
C VAL A 182 -16.06 7.77 -2.28
N ASN A 183 -16.36 8.34 -3.45
CA ASN A 183 -17.49 7.94 -4.27
C ASN A 183 -17.06 7.31 -5.59
N HIS A 184 -18.03 6.91 -6.40
CA HIS A 184 -17.81 6.35 -7.74
C HIS A 184 -17.00 7.27 -8.65
N GLU A 185 -17.15 8.59 -8.56
CA GLU A 185 -16.35 9.52 -9.38
C GLU A 185 -14.88 9.52 -8.96
N ARG A 186 -14.61 9.56 -7.65
CA ARG A 186 -13.25 9.50 -7.13
C ARG A 186 -12.59 8.15 -7.44
N LEU A 187 -13.32 7.04 -7.30
CA LEU A 187 -12.83 5.71 -7.70
C LEU A 187 -12.51 5.66 -9.19
N VAL A 188 -13.43 6.11 -10.07
CA VAL A 188 -13.18 6.15 -11.51
C VAL A 188 -12.02 7.06 -11.85
N LYS A 189 -11.86 8.21 -11.18
CA LYS A 189 -10.70 9.10 -11.37
C LYS A 189 -9.39 8.41 -11.02
N ILE A 190 -9.30 7.72 -9.88
CA ILE A 190 -8.11 6.96 -9.49
C ILE A 190 -7.82 5.85 -10.52
N LEU A 191 -8.87 5.20 -11.04
CA LEU A 191 -8.73 4.14 -12.05
C LEU A 191 -8.34 4.68 -13.44
N GLN A 192 -8.86 5.85 -13.84
CA GLN A 192 -8.59 6.52 -15.12
C GLN A 192 -7.31 7.35 -15.11
N ALA A 193 -6.79 7.65 -13.92
CA ALA A 193 -5.54 8.35 -13.70
C ALA A 193 -4.43 7.75 -14.59
N SER A 194 -4.43 6.42 -14.73
CA SER A 194 -3.61 5.63 -15.67
C SER A 194 -3.51 6.06 -17.16
N LYS A 195 -4.18 7.13 -17.63
CA LYS A 195 -4.03 7.72 -18.97
C LYS A 195 -3.02 8.89 -19.01
N PRO A 196 -2.10 8.93 -20.00
CA PRO A 196 -1.09 10.00 -20.14
C PRO A 196 -1.67 11.42 -20.20
N VAL A 197 -1.03 12.37 -19.51
CA VAL A 197 -1.38 13.81 -19.55
C VAL A 197 -0.62 14.51 -20.66
N LYS A 198 -1.31 15.23 -21.56
CA LYS A 198 -0.68 16.05 -22.61
C LYS A 198 -1.03 17.51 -22.37
N ASP A 199 -0.04 18.41 -22.38
CA ASP A 199 -0.29 19.83 -22.16
C ASP A 199 0.81 20.74 -22.73
N THR A 200 0.67 22.05 -22.56
CA THR A 200 1.69 23.07 -22.83
C THR A 200 1.97 23.83 -21.55
N LEU A 201 3.23 23.89 -21.14
CA LEU A 201 3.71 24.68 -20.01
C LEU A 201 4.19 26.05 -20.50
N GLN A 202 3.80 27.11 -19.78
CA GLN A 202 4.26 28.48 -20.03
C GLN A 202 5.38 28.84 -19.04
N LEU A 203 6.62 28.88 -19.52
CA LEU A 203 7.76 29.30 -18.71
C LEU A 203 7.96 30.80 -18.80
N SER A 204 8.63 31.38 -17.81
CA SER A 204 8.90 32.82 -17.77
C SER A 204 10.40 33.11 -17.74
N GLY A 205 10.88 33.99 -18.59
CA GLY A 205 12.30 34.32 -18.74
C GLY A 205 13.11 33.19 -19.40
N LYS A 206 14.38 33.08 -19.02
CA LYS A 206 15.31 32.11 -19.63
C LYS A 206 15.02 30.68 -19.16
N ALA A 207 15.23 29.73 -20.05
CA ALA A 207 15.27 28.31 -19.75
C ALA A 207 16.58 27.73 -20.25
N ILE A 208 17.12 26.76 -19.53
CA ILE A 208 18.29 25.99 -19.92
C ILE A 208 17.79 24.63 -20.35
N VAL A 209 18.21 24.18 -21.53
CA VAL A 209 17.92 22.85 -22.02
C VAL A 209 19.24 22.14 -22.27
N GLU A 210 19.41 20.99 -21.62
CA GLU A 210 20.58 20.14 -21.76
C GLU A 210 20.16 18.75 -22.22
N ASP A 211 20.82 18.28 -23.27
CA ASP A 211 20.72 16.90 -23.72
C ASP A 211 21.77 16.07 -22.97
N MET A 212 21.31 15.02 -22.30
CA MET A 212 22.14 14.03 -21.62
C MET A 212 22.10 12.71 -22.39
N GLU A 213 22.98 11.77 -22.02
CA GLU A 213 23.28 10.57 -22.82
C GLU A 213 22.05 9.72 -23.19
N PHE A 214 20.91 9.85 -22.47
CA PHE A 214 19.62 9.21 -22.81
C PHE A 214 18.37 10.00 -22.36
N SER A 215 18.51 11.29 -22.03
CA SER A 215 17.46 12.11 -21.40
C SER A 215 17.61 13.58 -21.81
N ARG A 216 16.54 14.37 -21.77
CA ARG A 216 16.66 15.84 -21.91
C ARG A 216 16.17 16.51 -20.64
N VAL A 217 16.89 17.51 -20.17
CA VAL A 217 16.51 18.27 -18.99
C VAL A 217 16.19 19.69 -19.43
N LEU A 218 15.06 20.21 -18.97
CA LEU A 218 14.71 21.61 -19.06
C LEU A 218 14.65 22.19 -17.65
N LEU A 219 15.40 23.26 -17.41
CA LEU A 219 15.37 24.05 -16.19
C LEU A 219 14.85 25.44 -16.50
N GLY A 220 13.88 25.91 -15.73
CA GLY A 220 13.31 27.25 -15.90
C GLY A 220 12.54 27.68 -14.67
N ARG A 221 11.88 28.84 -14.76
CA ARG A 221 10.90 29.26 -13.75
C ARG A 221 9.50 29.28 -14.37
N ILE A 222 8.52 28.90 -13.58
CA ILE A 222 7.10 28.87 -13.94
C ILE A 222 6.32 29.72 -12.94
N SER A 223 5.30 30.44 -13.40
CA SER A 223 4.47 31.24 -12.49
C SER A 223 3.61 30.34 -11.62
N VAL A 224 3.32 30.78 -10.40
CA VAL A 224 2.42 30.04 -9.50
C VAL A 224 1.00 29.95 -10.07
N THR A 225 0.58 30.95 -10.86
CA THR A 225 -0.70 30.95 -11.57
C THR A 225 -0.77 29.82 -12.60
N GLU A 226 0.28 29.63 -13.41
CA GLU A 226 0.34 28.54 -14.40
C GLU A 226 0.25 27.17 -13.71
N ILE A 227 0.90 26.99 -12.55
CA ILE A 227 0.78 25.75 -11.76
C ILE A 227 -0.66 25.54 -11.28
N ALA A 228 -1.32 26.57 -10.76
CA ALA A 228 -2.70 26.46 -10.32
C ALA A 228 -3.62 26.06 -11.48
N THR A 229 -3.47 26.67 -12.65
CA THR A 229 -4.23 26.32 -13.86
C THR A 229 -3.92 24.90 -14.34
N LEU A 230 -2.67 24.45 -14.24
CA LEU A 230 -2.26 23.10 -14.59
C LEU A 230 -2.92 22.06 -13.66
N ILE A 231 -2.94 22.31 -12.34
CA ILE A 231 -3.63 21.46 -11.36
C ILE A 231 -5.15 21.54 -11.53
N GLU A 232 -5.72 22.68 -11.87
CA GLU A 232 -7.16 22.81 -12.13
C GLU A 232 -7.60 21.94 -13.31
N ARG A 233 -6.80 21.90 -14.38
CA ARG A 233 -7.11 21.14 -15.60
C ARG A 233 -7.00 19.63 -15.42
N HIS A 234 -5.98 19.14 -14.71
CA HIS A 234 -5.67 17.70 -14.66
C HIS A 234 -5.82 17.07 -13.27
N GLY A 235 -5.81 17.88 -12.20
CA GLY A 235 -5.98 17.44 -10.82
C GLY A 235 -4.99 16.37 -10.40
N ASP A 236 -5.50 15.36 -9.70
CA ASP A 236 -4.72 14.23 -9.17
C ASP A 236 -3.97 13.44 -10.24
N ARG A 237 -4.34 13.57 -11.53
CA ARG A 237 -3.68 12.85 -12.63
C ARG A 237 -2.22 13.26 -12.83
N LEU A 238 -1.89 14.49 -12.46
CA LEU A 238 -0.51 14.96 -12.47
C LEU A 238 0.30 14.45 -11.28
N LEU A 239 -0.35 13.94 -10.24
CA LEU A 239 0.26 13.58 -8.96
C LEU A 239 0.33 12.06 -8.75
N GLU A 240 -0.02 11.24 -9.74
CA GLU A 240 -0.02 9.78 -9.62
C GLU A 240 1.36 9.22 -9.31
N ARG A 241 2.38 9.72 -10.00
CA ARG A 241 3.77 9.35 -9.75
C ARG A 241 4.36 10.11 -8.56
N ASN A 242 3.56 10.95 -7.89
CA ASN A 242 3.97 11.62 -6.67
C ASN A 242 3.69 10.73 -5.46
N ILE A 243 4.76 10.27 -4.82
CA ILE A 243 4.64 9.42 -3.63
C ILE A 243 4.22 10.19 -2.37
N ARG A 244 4.23 11.53 -2.38
CA ARG A 244 3.81 12.37 -1.24
C ARG A 244 2.38 12.86 -1.46
N ARG A 245 1.43 12.29 -0.73
CA ARG A 245 0.04 12.75 -0.71
C ARG A 245 -0.06 14.14 -0.07
N TYR A 246 -1.01 14.94 -0.53
CA TYR A 246 -1.31 16.25 0.05
C TYR A 246 -1.89 16.11 1.46
N LEU A 247 -1.26 16.75 2.46
CA LEU A 247 -1.59 16.57 3.89
C LEU A 247 -2.58 17.60 4.47
N GLY A 248 -3.22 18.43 3.64
CA GLY A 248 -4.14 19.48 4.15
C GLY A 248 -3.46 20.84 4.35
N LEU A 249 -4.27 21.91 4.46
CA LEU A 249 -3.77 23.27 4.75
C LEU A 249 -3.64 23.56 6.26
N GLN A 250 -4.44 22.90 7.10
CA GLN A 250 -4.45 23.08 8.55
C GLN A 250 -3.62 21.98 9.20
N GLY A 251 -2.74 22.34 10.14
CA GLY A 251 -1.91 21.38 10.90
C GLY A 251 -0.62 20.96 10.21
N ASN A 252 -0.39 21.41 8.97
CA ASN A 252 0.85 21.15 8.24
C ASN A 252 1.70 22.42 8.11
N ARG A 253 2.74 22.53 8.95
CA ARG A 253 3.66 23.68 9.00
C ARG A 253 4.28 24.05 7.64
N VAL A 254 4.51 23.08 6.76
CA VAL A 254 5.07 23.32 5.42
C VAL A 254 4.04 23.96 4.51
N ASN A 255 2.81 23.43 4.45
CA ASN A 255 1.75 23.99 3.62
C ASN A 255 1.28 25.35 4.16
N GLU A 256 1.24 25.53 5.47
CA GLU A 256 0.98 26.81 6.12
C GLU A 256 2.06 27.85 5.76
N GLY A 257 3.34 27.47 5.78
CA GLY A 257 4.43 28.35 5.37
C GLY A 257 4.37 28.73 3.88
N ILE A 258 4.03 27.77 3.01
CA ILE A 258 3.83 28.02 1.57
C ILE A 258 2.67 28.99 1.36
N ARG A 259 1.53 28.76 2.01
CA ARG A 259 0.36 29.66 1.95
C ARG A 259 0.72 31.05 2.45
N HIS A 260 1.35 31.14 3.62
CA HIS A 260 1.75 32.41 4.24
C HIS A 260 2.66 33.23 3.31
N THR A 261 3.63 32.59 2.66
CA THR A 261 4.50 33.24 1.69
C THR A 261 3.69 33.80 0.51
N LEU A 262 2.74 33.03 -0.04
CA LEU A 262 1.91 33.44 -1.17
C LEU A 262 0.89 34.55 -0.83
N THR A 263 0.52 34.71 0.44
CA THR A 263 -0.45 35.71 0.89
C THR A 263 0.19 36.94 1.55
N SER A 264 1.50 36.96 1.73
CA SER A 264 2.22 38.07 2.37
C SER A 264 2.93 38.97 1.34
N ASP A 265 3.51 40.06 1.81
CA ASP A 265 4.35 40.94 1.01
C ASP A 265 5.63 40.25 0.50
N GLU A 266 5.97 39.07 1.03
CA GLU A 266 7.13 38.28 0.61
C GLU A 266 6.87 37.35 -0.58
N LYS A 267 5.68 37.39 -1.21
CA LYS A 267 5.32 36.53 -2.36
C LYS A 267 6.34 36.53 -3.51
N ASN A 268 7.04 37.65 -3.72
CA ASN A 268 8.08 37.77 -4.75
C ASN A 268 9.34 36.94 -4.42
N ASN A 269 9.53 36.57 -3.15
CA ASN A 269 10.61 35.71 -2.69
C ASN A 269 10.24 34.21 -2.73
N PHE A 270 9.03 33.86 -3.16
CA PHE A 270 8.55 32.46 -3.20
C PHE A 270 9.51 31.52 -3.93
N TYR A 271 10.15 32.01 -5.00
CA TYR A 271 11.15 31.27 -5.75
C TYR A 271 12.33 30.81 -4.89
N PHE A 272 12.73 31.60 -3.89
CA PHE A 272 13.86 31.32 -3.00
C PHE A 272 13.46 30.49 -1.78
N TYR A 273 12.20 30.55 -1.36
CA TYR A 273 11.72 29.83 -0.17
C TYR A 273 11.21 28.41 -0.49
N ASN A 274 11.10 28.07 -1.77
CA ASN A 274 10.62 26.75 -2.21
C ASN A 274 11.71 25.96 -2.95
N ASN A 275 11.73 24.64 -2.76
CA ASN A 275 12.70 23.73 -3.39
C ASN A 275 12.48 23.51 -4.90
N GLY A 276 11.33 23.96 -5.42
CA GLY A 276 10.93 23.81 -6.80
C GLY A 276 9.95 22.67 -7.04
N VAL A 277 9.51 22.55 -8.29
CA VAL A 277 8.67 21.47 -8.80
C VAL A 277 9.46 20.66 -9.82
N THR A 278 9.41 19.34 -9.68
CA THR A 278 10.04 18.43 -10.64
C THR A 278 8.98 17.65 -11.39
N LEU A 279 9.02 17.77 -12.71
CA LEU A 279 8.13 17.15 -13.68
C LEU A 279 8.89 16.11 -14.50
N THR A 280 8.20 15.08 -14.94
CA THR A 280 8.67 14.12 -15.94
C THR A 280 7.70 14.08 -17.11
N CYS A 281 8.21 13.79 -18.30
CA CYS A 281 7.43 13.60 -19.51
C CYS A 281 8.10 12.58 -20.44
N ASP A 282 7.35 12.00 -21.37
CA ASP A 282 7.89 11.15 -22.43
C ASP A 282 8.66 11.97 -23.47
N SER A 283 8.14 13.15 -23.80
CA SER A 283 8.76 14.09 -24.71
C SER A 283 8.32 15.52 -24.43
N PHE A 284 9.21 16.47 -24.70
CA PHE A 284 8.87 17.88 -24.77
C PHE A 284 9.43 18.56 -26.01
N SER A 285 8.71 19.55 -26.51
CA SER A 285 9.12 20.41 -27.63
C SER A 285 8.87 21.88 -27.30
N TYR A 286 9.77 22.74 -27.75
CA TYR A 286 9.72 24.18 -27.54
C TYR A 286 10.35 24.91 -28.74
N ASN A 287 10.04 26.19 -28.90
CA ASN A 287 10.65 27.00 -29.96
C ASN A 287 12.04 27.49 -29.53
N ALA A 288 13.09 26.83 -30.02
CA ALA A 288 14.48 27.17 -29.71
C ALA A 288 14.94 28.51 -30.30
N LEU A 289 14.14 29.16 -31.15
CA LEU A 289 14.42 30.49 -31.71
C LEU A 289 13.93 31.64 -30.80
N GLN A 290 13.31 31.34 -29.66
CA GLN A 290 12.92 32.35 -28.67
C GLN A 290 14.05 32.56 -27.65
N ASP A 291 14.28 33.81 -27.26
CA ASP A 291 15.28 34.18 -26.25
C ASP A 291 14.78 34.08 -24.79
N GLY A 292 13.49 33.74 -24.60
CA GLY A 292 12.82 33.63 -23.31
C GLY A 292 11.31 33.34 -23.43
N ASP A 293 10.64 33.18 -22.29
CA ASP A 293 9.18 32.99 -22.19
C ASP A 293 8.67 31.81 -23.03
N TYR A 294 9.26 30.63 -22.78
CA TYR A 294 9.09 29.45 -23.62
C TYR A 294 7.72 28.79 -23.45
N GLN A 295 7.09 28.45 -24.58
CA GLN A 295 5.97 27.52 -24.63
C GLN A 295 6.48 26.10 -24.83
N VAL A 296 6.34 25.25 -23.81
CA VAL A 296 6.87 23.88 -23.81
C VAL A 296 5.71 22.90 -23.92
N ARG A 297 5.53 22.30 -25.10
CA ARG A 297 4.54 21.23 -25.32
C ARG A 297 5.09 19.93 -24.76
N VAL A 298 4.32 19.27 -23.90
CA VAL A 298 4.73 18.08 -23.15
C VAL A 298 3.75 16.93 -23.33
N GLU A 299 4.31 15.73 -23.44
CA GLU A 299 3.56 14.47 -23.59
C GLU A 299 3.80 13.59 -22.36
N ASN A 300 2.73 13.03 -21.80
CA ASN A 300 2.74 12.22 -20.57
C ASN A 300 3.33 12.93 -19.35
N LEU A 301 2.84 14.14 -19.06
CA LEU A 301 3.33 14.98 -17.97
C LEU A 301 2.96 14.42 -16.59
N GLN A 302 3.93 14.37 -15.68
CA GLN A 302 3.75 13.90 -14.29
C GLN A 302 4.58 14.74 -13.31
N ILE A 303 4.00 15.20 -12.21
CA ILE A 303 4.67 15.87 -11.08
C ILE A 303 5.23 14.80 -10.15
N ILE A 304 6.54 14.65 -10.17
CA ILE A 304 7.23 13.66 -9.34
C ILE A 304 7.68 14.25 -7.99
N ASN A 305 7.99 15.55 -7.91
CA ASN A 305 8.31 16.25 -6.66
C ASN A 305 7.62 17.63 -6.65
N GLY A 306 7.18 18.08 -5.47
CA GLY A 306 6.49 19.37 -5.29
C GLY A 306 4.97 19.25 -5.20
N GLY A 307 4.41 18.04 -5.02
CA GLY A 307 2.95 17.83 -4.98
C GLY A 307 2.24 18.63 -3.89
N GLN A 308 2.82 18.72 -2.69
CA GLN A 308 2.32 19.59 -1.61
C GLN A 308 2.34 21.07 -2.00
N THR A 309 3.43 21.53 -2.61
CA THR A 309 3.56 22.90 -3.12
C THR A 309 2.52 23.22 -4.20
N CYS A 310 2.40 22.38 -5.23
CA CYS A 310 1.44 22.59 -6.32
C CYS A 310 -0.01 22.63 -5.82
N MET A 311 -0.38 21.70 -4.93
CA MET A 311 -1.74 21.65 -4.39
C MET A 311 -2.02 22.79 -3.40
N THR A 312 -1.02 23.23 -2.62
CA THR A 312 -1.15 24.42 -1.76
C THR A 312 -1.33 25.67 -2.61
N ILE A 313 -0.49 25.87 -3.63
CA ILE A 313 -0.63 26.96 -4.61
C ILE A 313 -2.04 26.99 -5.19
N PHE A 314 -2.52 25.85 -5.71
CA PHE A 314 -3.86 25.73 -6.28
C PHE A 314 -4.96 26.11 -5.28
N LYS A 315 -4.91 25.58 -4.06
CA LYS A 315 -5.93 25.86 -3.03
C LYS A 315 -5.90 27.32 -2.57
N THR A 316 -4.73 27.89 -2.35
CA THR A 316 -4.57 29.29 -1.95
C THR A 316 -5.05 30.24 -3.04
N LEU A 317 -4.75 29.95 -4.30
CA LEU A 317 -5.16 30.82 -5.41
C LEU A 317 -6.65 30.70 -5.77
N ARG A 318 -7.39 29.67 -5.34
CA ARG A 318 -8.85 29.65 -5.53
C ARG A 318 -9.61 30.63 -4.62
N GLU A 319 -8.95 31.25 -3.65
CA GLU A 319 -9.56 32.31 -2.84
C GLU A 319 -9.85 33.54 -3.73
N PRO A 320 -11.06 34.14 -3.71
CA PRO A 320 -11.58 35.07 -4.72
C PRO A 320 -10.70 36.28 -5.08
N ASP A 321 -9.79 36.70 -4.19
CA ASP A 321 -9.02 37.95 -4.32
C ASP A 321 -7.53 37.74 -4.69
N LEU A 322 -7.03 36.50 -4.75
CA LEU A 322 -5.59 36.22 -4.80
C LEU A 322 -5.02 35.89 -6.18
N ILE A 323 -5.85 35.49 -7.16
CA ILE A 323 -5.40 35.05 -8.49
C ILE A 323 -4.64 36.15 -9.24
N HIS A 324 -5.14 37.38 -9.18
CA HIS A 324 -4.56 38.52 -9.91
C HIS A 324 -3.39 39.18 -9.18
N GLN A 325 -3.31 39.02 -7.85
CA GLN A 325 -2.27 39.65 -7.04
C GLN A 325 -0.94 38.88 -7.07
N ASN A 326 -0.97 37.59 -7.42
CA ASN A 326 0.18 36.68 -7.32
C ASN A 326 0.87 36.36 -8.65
N ALA A 327 0.54 37.08 -9.72
CA ALA A 327 1.13 36.92 -11.06
C ALA A 327 2.67 37.14 -11.11
N GLN A 328 3.28 37.68 -10.05
CA GLN A 328 4.72 37.92 -9.94
C GLN A 328 5.47 36.88 -9.10
N ALA A 329 4.78 35.87 -8.55
CA ALA A 329 5.43 34.78 -7.82
C ALA A 329 5.79 33.63 -8.78
N PHE A 330 7.02 33.12 -8.65
CA PHE A 330 7.57 32.08 -9.50
C PHE A 330 8.12 30.94 -8.67
N VAL A 331 8.20 29.75 -9.26
CA VAL A 331 8.87 28.59 -8.68
C VAL A 331 9.83 27.97 -9.69
N LEU A 332 10.93 27.40 -9.17
CA LEU A 332 11.88 26.65 -9.98
C LEU A 332 11.21 25.40 -10.56
N LEU A 333 11.31 25.23 -11.88
CA LEU A 333 10.81 24.07 -12.60
C LEU A 333 11.98 23.24 -13.13
N ARG A 334 11.92 21.93 -12.87
CA ARG A 334 12.77 20.93 -13.52
C ARG A 334 11.88 19.99 -14.32
N LEU A 335 12.07 19.92 -15.63
CA LEU A 335 11.34 19.01 -16.51
C LEU A 335 12.30 18.00 -17.11
N TYR A 336 12.08 16.72 -16.83
CA TYR A 336 12.88 15.63 -17.35
C TYR A 336 12.12 14.89 -18.45
N GLN A 337 12.66 14.94 -19.68
CA GLN A 337 12.26 14.03 -20.75
C GLN A 337 12.97 12.70 -20.54
N LEU A 338 12.18 11.65 -20.35
CA LEU A 338 12.67 10.32 -20.06
C LEU A 338 12.14 9.32 -21.10
N PRO A 339 12.97 8.37 -21.56
CA PRO A 339 12.58 7.44 -22.62
C PRO A 339 11.45 6.53 -22.17
N ARG A 340 10.42 6.39 -23.01
CA ARG A 340 9.22 5.54 -22.78
C ARG A 340 9.56 4.10 -22.41
N GLU A 341 10.64 3.58 -22.99
CA GLU A 341 11.06 2.19 -22.84
C GLU A 341 11.80 1.92 -21.52
N ASN A 342 12.11 2.97 -20.75
CA ASN A 342 12.84 2.87 -19.50
C ASN A 342 12.02 3.43 -18.33
N GLU A 343 10.81 2.88 -18.12
CA GLU A 343 9.98 3.22 -16.96
C GLU A 343 10.76 3.08 -15.64
N GLY A 344 11.71 2.14 -15.57
CA GLY A 344 12.62 1.98 -14.43
C GLY A 344 13.49 3.23 -14.16
N LEU A 345 13.93 3.96 -15.19
CA LEU A 345 14.65 5.23 -15.01
C LEU A 345 13.72 6.32 -14.47
N VAL A 346 12.48 6.40 -14.97
CA VAL A 346 11.48 7.34 -14.46
C VAL A 346 11.18 7.10 -12.99
N GLN A 347 11.02 5.84 -12.60
CA GLN A 347 10.84 5.44 -11.21
C GLN A 347 12.09 5.75 -10.37
N ARG A 348 13.31 5.46 -10.84
CA ARG A 348 14.56 5.81 -10.11
C ARG A 348 14.74 7.31 -9.92
N ILE A 349 14.39 8.13 -10.92
CA ILE A 349 14.49 9.59 -10.81
C ILE A 349 13.40 10.13 -9.88
N THR A 350 12.16 9.66 -10.02
CA THR A 350 11.06 9.95 -9.09
C THR A 350 11.47 9.60 -7.66
N TYR A 351 12.05 8.42 -7.48
CA TYR A 351 12.61 7.94 -6.22
C TYR A 351 13.69 8.88 -5.70
N ALA A 352 14.77 9.07 -6.46
CA ALA A 352 15.97 9.82 -6.03
C ALA A 352 15.66 11.28 -5.71
N THR A 353 14.73 11.89 -6.46
CA THR A 353 14.31 13.27 -6.23
C THR A 353 13.41 13.39 -4.98
N ASN A 354 12.81 12.30 -4.50
CA ASN A 354 11.97 12.28 -3.29
C ASN A 354 12.64 11.63 -2.06
N SER A 355 13.76 10.92 -2.24
CA SER A 355 14.43 10.09 -1.25
C SER A 355 15.28 10.85 -0.23
N GLN A 356 14.69 11.89 0.38
CA GLN A 356 14.95 12.15 1.79
C GLN A 356 14.12 11.24 2.71
N ASN A 357 13.32 10.28 2.19
CA ASN A 357 12.86 9.03 2.88
C ASN A 357 11.98 8.11 1.96
N PRO A 358 11.68 6.83 2.33
CA PRO A 358 11.78 5.63 1.48
C PRO A 358 10.62 5.35 0.51
N VAL A 359 10.90 4.53 -0.52
CA VAL A 359 10.07 4.29 -1.72
C VAL A 359 9.72 2.81 -1.86
N ASP A 360 8.65 2.51 -2.62
CA ASP A 360 8.28 1.15 -3.03
C ASP A 360 9.30 0.57 -4.03
N LEU A 361 10.28 -0.16 -3.49
CA LEU A 361 11.39 -0.74 -4.22
C LEU A 361 11.00 -1.99 -5.02
N LYS A 362 9.79 -2.53 -4.81
CA LYS A 362 9.34 -3.79 -5.39
C LYS A 362 9.33 -3.74 -6.92
N ASP A 363 8.69 -2.72 -7.48
CA ASP A 363 8.58 -2.56 -8.94
C ASP A 363 9.91 -2.20 -9.58
N LEU A 364 10.74 -1.40 -8.90
CA LEU A 364 12.08 -1.07 -9.37
C LEU A 364 12.96 -2.32 -9.51
N ARG A 365 12.86 -3.23 -8.55
CA ARG A 365 13.63 -4.48 -8.50
C ARG A 365 13.08 -5.56 -9.43
N ALA A 366 11.87 -5.42 -9.96
CA ALA A 366 11.29 -6.42 -10.86
C ALA A 366 12.12 -6.68 -12.13
N ASN A 367 12.87 -5.66 -12.59
CA ASN A 367 13.76 -5.76 -13.75
C ASN A 367 15.20 -6.18 -13.42
N ASP A 368 15.51 -6.45 -12.15
CA ASP A 368 16.82 -6.98 -11.72
C ASP A 368 17.07 -8.34 -12.38
N GLU A 369 18.28 -8.57 -12.88
CA GLU A 369 18.64 -9.81 -13.59
C GLU A 369 18.41 -11.06 -12.73
N ARG A 370 18.55 -10.96 -11.41
CA ARG A 370 18.21 -12.06 -10.49
C ARG A 370 16.74 -12.44 -10.58
N GLN A 371 15.83 -11.47 -10.69
CA GLN A 371 14.39 -11.73 -10.78
C GLN A 371 14.01 -12.41 -12.09
N LYS A 372 14.58 -11.96 -13.22
CA LYS A 372 14.36 -12.58 -14.54
C LYS A 372 14.86 -14.01 -14.58
N ARG A 373 16.04 -14.28 -14.01
CA ARG A 373 16.58 -15.63 -13.90
C ARG A 373 15.67 -16.52 -13.07
N LEU A 374 15.23 -16.04 -11.91
CA LEU A 374 14.30 -16.77 -11.05
C LEU A 374 12.96 -17.04 -11.75
N GLU A 375 12.47 -16.11 -12.55
CA GLU A 375 11.26 -16.31 -13.37
C GLU A 375 11.40 -17.50 -14.31
N MET A 376 12.52 -17.56 -15.05
CA MET A 376 12.81 -18.69 -15.95
C MET A 376 12.95 -20.01 -15.19
N ASP A 377 13.70 -20.02 -14.09
CA ASP A 377 13.93 -21.23 -13.28
C ASP A 377 12.61 -21.78 -12.70
N ILE A 378 11.77 -20.91 -12.13
CA ILE A 378 10.49 -21.28 -11.50
C ILE A 378 9.49 -21.78 -12.55
N GLN A 379 9.49 -21.18 -13.74
CA GLN A 379 8.63 -21.62 -14.85
C GLN A 379 8.94 -23.04 -15.30
N GLN A 380 10.22 -23.44 -15.33
CA GLN A 380 10.62 -24.80 -15.67
C GLN A 380 10.16 -25.84 -14.63
N LEU A 381 9.90 -25.41 -13.39
CA LEU A 381 9.39 -26.25 -12.31
C LEU A 381 7.85 -26.34 -12.29
N GLY A 382 7.15 -25.69 -13.24
CA GLY A 382 5.69 -25.72 -13.35
C GLY A 382 4.94 -24.66 -12.53
N PHE A 383 5.65 -23.65 -12.03
CA PHE A 383 5.08 -22.54 -11.27
C PHE A 383 5.23 -21.23 -12.05
N ASN A 384 4.38 -20.23 -11.81
CA ASN A 384 4.51 -18.93 -12.48
C ASN A 384 5.02 -17.88 -11.50
N TYR A 385 6.21 -17.34 -11.73
CA TYR A 385 6.72 -16.24 -10.93
C TYR A 385 6.23 -14.89 -11.47
N ARG A 386 5.75 -14.02 -10.59
CA ARG A 386 5.24 -12.68 -10.95
C ARG A 386 6.12 -11.61 -10.28
N PRO A 387 7.17 -11.11 -10.96
CA PRO A 387 8.06 -10.09 -10.40
C PRO A 387 7.37 -8.73 -10.26
N GLN A 388 6.43 -8.40 -11.14
CA GLN A 388 5.65 -7.15 -11.15
C GLN A 388 4.22 -7.37 -10.64
N ARG A 389 3.60 -6.30 -10.11
CA ARG A 389 2.17 -6.31 -9.76
C ARG A 389 1.33 -6.59 -11.01
N SER A 390 0.34 -7.47 -10.86
CA SER A 390 -0.61 -7.79 -11.92
C SER A 390 -2.04 -7.69 -11.39
N ASN A 391 -2.94 -7.19 -12.24
CA ASN A 391 -4.35 -7.08 -11.91
C ASN A 391 -5.11 -8.41 -12.00
N THR A 392 -4.48 -9.47 -12.50
CA THR A 392 -5.11 -10.80 -12.62
C THR A 392 -5.06 -11.57 -11.31
N ALA A 393 -6.15 -12.27 -10.99
CA ALA A 393 -6.20 -13.16 -9.84
C ALA A 393 -5.03 -14.17 -9.84
N THR A 394 -4.49 -14.41 -8.65
CA THR A 394 -3.36 -15.32 -8.43
C THR A 394 -3.89 -16.75 -8.31
N ARG A 395 -3.37 -17.69 -9.10
CA ARG A 395 -3.62 -19.13 -8.94
C ARG A 395 -2.74 -19.70 -7.83
N SER A 396 -3.06 -20.90 -7.35
CA SER A 396 -2.22 -21.60 -6.38
C SER A 396 -0.79 -21.85 -6.89
N THR A 397 -0.56 -21.91 -8.20
CA THR A 397 0.77 -22.07 -8.79
C THR A 397 1.51 -20.75 -9.04
N ASP A 398 0.85 -19.61 -8.85
CA ASP A 398 1.45 -18.30 -9.11
C ASP A 398 2.15 -17.78 -7.85
N ILE A 399 3.39 -17.33 -7.97
CA ILE A 399 4.23 -16.85 -6.86
C ILE A 399 4.55 -15.38 -7.11
N THR A 400 4.04 -14.48 -6.28
CA THR A 400 4.41 -13.05 -6.35
C THR A 400 5.78 -12.83 -5.73
N SER A 401 6.48 -11.78 -6.16
CA SER A 401 7.77 -11.39 -5.58
C SER A 401 7.69 -11.13 -4.07
N GLY A 402 6.58 -10.56 -3.58
CA GLY A 402 6.33 -10.36 -2.15
C GLY A 402 6.23 -11.67 -1.37
N VAL A 403 5.43 -12.63 -1.87
CA VAL A 403 5.30 -13.96 -1.24
C VAL A 403 6.62 -14.71 -1.26
N ALA A 404 7.37 -14.62 -2.37
CA ALA A 404 8.71 -15.21 -2.43
C ALA A 404 9.66 -14.57 -1.39
N ALA A 405 9.60 -13.25 -1.20
CA ALA A 405 10.43 -12.55 -0.24
C ALA A 405 10.12 -12.98 1.21
N GLU A 406 8.84 -13.01 1.60
CA GLU A 406 8.39 -13.50 2.90
C GLU A 406 8.80 -14.95 3.15
N ALA A 407 8.56 -15.82 2.17
CA ALA A 407 8.87 -17.24 2.27
C ALA A 407 10.39 -17.49 2.39
N VAL A 408 11.22 -16.82 1.59
CA VAL A 408 12.68 -16.99 1.65
C VAL A 408 13.24 -16.44 2.96
N LEU A 409 12.76 -15.28 3.42
CA LEU A 409 13.19 -14.71 4.71
C LEU A 409 12.85 -15.61 5.90
N SER A 410 11.62 -16.12 5.91
CA SER A 410 11.14 -16.99 6.99
C SER A 410 11.85 -18.33 6.96
N VAL A 411 11.73 -19.07 5.86
CA VAL A 411 12.16 -20.47 5.76
C VAL A 411 13.68 -20.60 5.68
N TRP A 412 14.35 -19.81 4.84
CA TRP A 412 15.78 -20.01 4.55
C TRP A 412 16.73 -19.02 5.22
N ARG A 413 16.27 -17.82 5.56
CA ARG A 413 17.11 -16.81 6.24
C ARG A 413 16.94 -16.79 7.75
N ARG A 414 15.99 -17.56 8.30
CA ARG A 414 15.66 -17.59 9.74
C ARG A 414 15.33 -16.20 10.29
N LYS A 415 14.66 -15.36 9.49
CA LYS A 415 14.23 -14.01 9.86
C LYS A 415 12.71 -13.86 9.78
N PRO A 416 11.92 -14.67 10.52
CA PRO A 416 10.47 -14.69 10.39
C PRO A 416 9.78 -13.38 10.81
N HIS A 417 10.33 -12.65 11.77
CA HIS A 417 9.82 -11.31 12.14
C HIS A 417 10.00 -10.28 11.02
N GLN A 418 11.17 -10.23 10.37
CA GLN A 418 11.43 -9.32 9.24
C GLN A 418 10.62 -9.72 8.01
N ALA A 419 10.37 -11.02 7.83
CA ALA A 419 9.48 -11.51 6.79
C ALA A 419 8.10 -10.87 6.93
N LYS A 420 7.47 -10.92 8.11
CA LYS A 420 6.09 -10.46 8.25
C LYS A 420 5.92 -8.95 8.41
N PHE A 421 6.82 -8.30 9.17
CA PHE A 421 6.58 -6.95 9.65
C PHE A 421 7.40 -5.86 8.93
N PHE A 422 8.43 -6.23 8.15
CA PHE A 422 9.30 -5.28 7.44
C PHE A 422 9.20 -5.44 5.91
N SER A 423 7.97 -5.59 5.38
CA SER A 423 7.69 -5.77 3.96
C SER A 423 8.23 -4.63 3.07
N ARG A 424 8.25 -3.38 3.56
CA ARG A 424 8.87 -2.25 2.84
C ARG A 424 10.37 -2.43 2.65
N GLU A 425 11.04 -3.11 3.58
CA GLU A 425 12.48 -3.33 3.52
C GLU A 425 12.86 -4.55 2.67
N HIS A 426 11.91 -5.42 2.31
CA HIS A 426 12.17 -6.62 1.49
C HIS A 426 12.83 -6.29 0.17
N PHE A 427 12.37 -5.23 -0.49
CA PHE A 427 12.95 -4.76 -1.75
C PHE A 427 13.96 -3.62 -1.56
N GLY A 428 14.12 -3.17 -0.32
CA GLY A 428 15.14 -2.23 0.12
C GLY A 428 16.32 -2.92 0.78
N LYS A 429 16.55 -2.64 2.06
CA LYS A 429 17.76 -3.08 2.78
C LYS A 429 17.91 -4.60 2.82
N LEU A 430 16.80 -5.34 2.79
CA LEU A 430 16.81 -6.80 2.88
C LEU A 430 16.97 -7.47 1.51
N TYR A 431 16.80 -6.75 0.40
CA TYR A 431 16.72 -7.36 -0.94
C TYR A 431 17.88 -8.30 -1.27
N ASP A 432 19.11 -7.85 -1.03
CA ASP A 432 20.30 -8.66 -1.31
C ASP A 432 20.50 -9.81 -0.33
N THR A 433 19.87 -9.74 0.86
CA THR A 433 19.80 -10.87 1.80
C THR A 433 18.78 -11.91 1.33
N ILE A 434 17.67 -11.46 0.74
CA ILE A 434 16.59 -12.33 0.26
C ILE A 434 17.02 -13.00 -1.04
N PHE A 435 17.18 -12.21 -2.09
CA PHE A 435 17.45 -12.63 -3.46
C PHE A 435 18.95 -12.60 -3.72
N THR A 436 19.68 -13.57 -3.17
CA THR A 436 21.12 -13.73 -3.39
C THR A 436 21.42 -14.27 -4.80
N ASP A 437 22.62 -14.05 -5.33
CA ASP A 437 23.03 -14.60 -6.63
C ASP A 437 22.99 -16.13 -6.70
N GLN A 438 23.07 -16.82 -5.56
CA GLN A 438 23.01 -18.27 -5.46
C GLN A 438 21.59 -18.82 -5.24
N LEU A 439 20.59 -17.95 -5.04
CA LEU A 439 19.21 -18.38 -4.85
C LEU A 439 18.66 -18.92 -6.19
N ASN A 440 18.11 -20.14 -6.17
CA ASN A 440 17.54 -20.80 -7.34
C ASN A 440 16.02 -20.99 -7.22
N GLY A 441 15.36 -21.32 -8.35
CA GLY A 441 13.91 -21.50 -8.40
C GLY A 441 13.38 -22.61 -7.47
N ALA A 442 14.10 -23.73 -7.32
CA ALA A 442 13.67 -24.84 -6.47
C ALA A 442 13.60 -24.43 -5.00
N GLN A 443 14.60 -23.69 -4.52
CA GLN A 443 14.63 -23.13 -3.17
C GLN A 443 13.43 -22.19 -2.93
N ILE A 444 13.10 -21.32 -3.88
CA ILE A 444 11.96 -20.41 -3.74
C ILE A 444 10.65 -21.18 -3.68
N VAL A 445 10.42 -22.11 -4.61
CA VAL A 445 9.16 -22.85 -4.69
C VAL A 445 8.93 -23.67 -3.42
N ILE A 446 9.96 -24.38 -2.92
CA ILE A 446 9.87 -25.17 -1.68
C ILE A 446 9.57 -24.27 -0.48
N ALA A 447 10.27 -23.13 -0.33
CA ALA A 447 9.96 -22.18 0.73
C ALA A 447 8.51 -21.68 0.64
N VAL A 448 8.05 -21.33 -0.56
CA VAL A 448 6.69 -20.83 -0.77
C VAL A 448 5.64 -21.89 -0.46
N GLN A 449 5.88 -23.16 -0.79
CA GLN A 449 4.96 -24.26 -0.44
C GLN A 449 4.84 -24.42 1.08
N LEU A 450 5.95 -24.45 1.81
CA LEU A 450 5.95 -24.52 3.28
C LEU A 450 5.30 -23.29 3.91
N TYR A 451 5.66 -22.09 3.43
CA TYR A 451 5.07 -20.83 3.86
C TYR A 451 3.56 -20.80 3.66
N ARG A 452 3.07 -21.31 2.52
CA ARG A 452 1.63 -21.38 2.22
C ARG A 452 0.88 -22.33 3.13
N ILE A 453 1.47 -23.45 3.56
CA ILE A 453 0.83 -24.32 4.55
C ILE A 453 0.57 -23.53 5.84
N ALA A 454 1.60 -22.85 6.34
CA ALA A 454 1.50 -22.04 7.55
C ALA A 454 0.56 -20.83 7.40
N GLU A 455 0.63 -20.10 6.30
CA GLU A 455 -0.24 -18.95 6.01
C GLU A 455 -1.70 -19.38 5.81
N ASN A 456 -1.95 -20.48 5.11
CA ASN A 456 -3.31 -20.99 4.94
C ASN A 456 -3.94 -21.35 6.28
N ARG A 457 -3.18 -21.96 7.20
CA ARG A 457 -3.68 -22.23 8.55
C ARG A 457 -3.86 -20.96 9.38
N ARG A 458 -2.97 -19.98 9.27
CA ARG A 458 -3.17 -18.65 9.89
C ARG A 458 -4.47 -17.99 9.43
N LYS A 459 -4.75 -18.05 8.13
CA LYS A 459 -5.97 -17.48 7.52
C LYS A 459 -7.23 -18.26 7.89
N ARG A 460 -7.10 -19.57 8.10
CA ARG A 460 -8.18 -20.50 8.43
C ARG A 460 -7.78 -21.41 9.60
N PRO A 461 -7.71 -20.87 10.83
CA PRO A 461 -7.36 -21.67 12.00
C PRO A 461 -8.44 -22.72 12.29
N GLU A 462 -8.03 -23.90 12.73
CA GLU A 462 -8.92 -24.92 13.27
C GLU A 462 -9.31 -24.57 14.71
N SER A 463 -10.44 -25.10 15.20
CA SER A 463 -10.88 -24.85 16.58
C SER A 463 -9.94 -25.40 17.65
N THR A 464 -9.07 -26.32 17.26
CA THR A 464 -8.03 -26.93 18.11
C THR A 464 -6.70 -26.19 18.05
N ASP A 465 -6.53 -25.25 17.11
CA ASP A 465 -5.28 -24.52 16.95
C ASP A 465 -5.08 -23.52 18.09
N PRO A 466 -3.86 -23.40 18.65
CA PRO A 466 -3.53 -22.38 19.63
C PRO A 466 -3.70 -20.95 19.08
N ASP A 467 -4.02 -19.99 19.96
CA ASP A 467 -4.22 -18.59 19.57
C ASP A 467 -3.03 -17.95 18.85
N PHE A 468 -1.80 -18.39 19.16
CA PHE A 468 -0.59 -17.88 18.54
C PHE A 468 -0.47 -18.20 17.05
N VAL A 469 -1.21 -19.19 16.52
CA VAL A 469 -1.21 -19.56 15.09
C VAL A 469 -1.55 -18.35 14.20
N ARG A 470 -2.35 -17.42 14.72
CA ARG A 470 -2.76 -16.17 14.03
C ARG A 470 -1.61 -15.19 13.79
N TYR A 471 -0.50 -15.32 14.53
CA TYR A 471 0.68 -14.45 14.46
C TYR A 471 1.96 -15.19 14.02
N ALA A 472 1.97 -16.53 14.11
CA ALA A 472 3.18 -17.33 14.05
C ALA A 472 3.52 -17.93 12.67
N SER A 473 2.77 -17.61 11.60
CA SER A 473 2.91 -18.28 10.29
C SER A 473 4.36 -18.30 9.76
N CYS A 474 5.07 -17.19 9.82
CA CYS A 474 6.48 -17.12 9.39
C CYS A 474 7.41 -17.95 10.29
N PHE A 475 7.14 -18.04 11.58
CA PHE A 475 7.91 -18.86 12.52
C PHE A 475 7.66 -20.35 12.32
N ILE A 476 6.40 -20.71 12.05
CA ILE A 476 6.00 -22.08 11.70
C ILE A 476 6.70 -22.48 10.40
N ALA A 477 6.63 -21.65 9.35
CA ALA A 477 7.28 -21.92 8.07
C ALA A 477 8.80 -22.09 8.22
N MET A 478 9.45 -21.29 9.09
CA MET A 478 10.86 -21.45 9.44
C MET A 478 11.17 -22.84 10.01
N GLN A 479 10.39 -23.30 11.00
CA GLN A 479 10.57 -24.61 11.62
C GLN A 479 10.27 -25.76 10.64
N MET A 480 9.23 -25.63 9.82
CA MET A 480 8.91 -26.60 8.78
C MET A 480 10.06 -26.76 7.78
N GLY A 481 10.74 -25.67 7.40
CA GLY A 481 11.93 -25.70 6.55
C GLY A 481 13.09 -26.48 7.16
N GLN A 482 13.33 -26.32 8.46
CA GLN A 482 14.38 -27.06 9.17
C GLN A 482 14.06 -28.57 9.21
N LYS A 483 12.79 -28.93 9.44
CA LYS A 483 12.35 -30.33 9.47
C LYS A 483 12.46 -30.99 8.10
N LEU A 484 12.07 -30.30 7.03
CA LEU A 484 12.25 -30.80 5.66
C LEU A 484 13.73 -31.06 5.35
N LEU A 485 14.62 -30.12 5.70
CA LEU A 485 16.06 -30.29 5.48
C LEU A 485 16.63 -31.47 6.28
N ALA A 486 16.15 -31.69 7.50
CA ALA A 486 16.53 -32.83 8.32
C ALA A 486 16.08 -34.16 7.70
N ASP A 487 14.83 -34.26 7.25
CA ASP A 487 14.28 -35.46 6.61
C ASP A 487 14.96 -35.78 5.26
N MET A 488 15.39 -34.75 4.54
CA MET A 488 16.15 -34.90 3.30
C MET A 488 17.64 -35.16 3.52
N GLU A 489 18.16 -34.97 4.74
CA GLU A 489 19.59 -35.02 5.07
C GLU A 489 20.46 -34.08 4.21
N VAL A 490 19.93 -32.90 3.86
CA VAL A 490 20.63 -31.90 3.02
C VAL A 490 20.70 -30.52 3.67
N GLN A 491 21.60 -29.66 3.21
CA GLN A 491 21.60 -28.24 3.55
C GLN A 491 20.80 -27.44 2.52
N MET A 492 20.35 -26.24 2.89
CA MET A 492 19.60 -25.35 1.99
C MET A 492 20.31 -25.09 0.65
N LYS A 493 21.65 -24.96 0.68
CA LYS A 493 22.48 -24.77 -0.53
C LYS A 493 22.45 -25.95 -1.51
N ASP A 494 22.10 -27.15 -1.03
CA ASP A 494 22.08 -28.37 -1.82
C ASP A 494 20.70 -28.58 -2.49
N ILE A 495 19.68 -27.80 -2.12
CA ILE A 495 18.38 -27.79 -2.79
C ILE A 495 18.53 -27.25 -4.21
N SER A 496 18.14 -28.05 -5.20
CA SER A 496 18.20 -27.72 -6.62
C SER A 496 17.10 -28.45 -7.40
N HIS A 497 17.08 -28.29 -8.71
CA HIS A 497 16.16 -29.03 -9.59
C HIS A 497 16.28 -30.56 -9.48
N GLN A 498 17.43 -31.09 -9.03
CA GLN A 498 17.67 -32.53 -8.96
C GLN A 498 16.92 -33.23 -7.81
N ASN A 499 16.83 -32.57 -6.65
CA ASN A 499 16.13 -33.09 -5.47
C ASN A 499 14.77 -32.41 -5.24
N PHE A 500 14.36 -31.52 -6.14
CA PHE A 500 13.10 -30.78 -6.08
C PHE A 500 11.88 -31.71 -5.97
N GLN A 501 11.81 -32.77 -6.80
CA GLN A 501 10.67 -33.68 -6.79
C GLN A 501 10.58 -34.47 -5.49
N SER A 502 11.72 -34.90 -4.93
CA SER A 502 11.77 -35.58 -3.63
C SER A 502 11.32 -34.66 -2.49
N ALA A 503 11.74 -33.39 -2.51
CA ALA A 503 11.30 -32.39 -1.56
C ALA A 503 9.78 -32.16 -1.64
N GLN A 504 9.22 -32.05 -2.85
CA GLN A 504 7.78 -31.92 -3.04
C GLN A 504 7.00 -33.11 -2.50
N MET A 505 7.45 -34.33 -2.77
CA MET A 505 6.80 -35.54 -2.23
C MET A 505 6.80 -35.55 -0.70
N LEU A 506 7.88 -35.12 -0.05
CA LEU A 506 7.93 -35.00 1.41
C LEU A 506 7.00 -33.91 1.93
N ILE A 507 6.91 -32.75 1.28
CA ILE A 507 5.97 -31.70 1.66
C ILE A 507 4.53 -32.20 1.54
N ASP A 508 4.19 -32.89 0.45
CA ASP A 508 2.84 -33.38 0.21
C ASP A 508 2.44 -34.49 1.21
N GLN A 509 3.39 -35.34 1.63
CA GLN A 509 3.15 -36.43 2.57
C GLN A 509 3.20 -36.00 4.04
N ASN A 510 4.15 -35.14 4.40
CA ASN A 510 4.50 -34.81 5.78
C ASN A 510 4.17 -33.36 6.18
N GLY A 511 3.59 -32.55 5.28
CA GLY A 511 3.30 -31.14 5.53
C GLY A 511 2.54 -30.87 6.83
N ASP A 512 1.47 -31.62 7.10
CA ASP A 512 0.71 -31.50 8.35
C ASP A 512 1.51 -31.94 9.57
N SER A 513 2.37 -32.96 9.43
CA SER A 513 3.27 -33.40 10.49
C SER A 513 4.30 -32.32 10.82
N TYR A 514 4.92 -31.72 9.80
CA TYR A 514 5.85 -30.61 9.97
C TYR A 514 5.18 -29.41 10.62
N PHE A 515 3.96 -29.08 10.21
CA PHE A 515 3.18 -27.99 10.80
C PHE A 515 2.93 -28.25 12.29
N ASN A 516 2.39 -29.41 12.65
CA ASN A 516 2.07 -29.77 14.03
C ASN A 516 3.31 -29.84 14.93
N ALA A 517 4.42 -30.39 14.43
CA ALA A 517 5.68 -30.39 15.17
C ALA A 517 6.19 -28.95 15.39
N SER A 518 6.09 -28.09 14.38
CA SER A 518 6.48 -26.68 14.48
C SER A 518 5.63 -25.90 15.48
N LEU A 519 4.34 -26.24 15.63
CA LEU A 519 3.50 -25.68 16.68
C LEU A 519 3.99 -26.05 18.08
N GLN A 520 4.46 -27.28 18.29
CA GLN A 520 5.00 -27.69 19.58
C GLN A 520 6.30 -26.95 19.90
N ASP A 521 7.18 -26.76 18.92
CA ASP A 521 8.41 -25.99 19.10
C ASP A 521 8.11 -24.55 19.53
N ILE A 522 7.14 -23.90 18.89
CA ILE A 522 6.73 -22.53 19.23
C ILE A 522 6.05 -22.48 20.60
N LYS A 523 5.21 -23.47 20.92
CA LYS A 523 4.56 -23.58 22.23
C LYS A 523 5.60 -23.73 23.34
N GLN A 524 6.61 -24.57 23.16
CA GLN A 524 7.71 -24.73 24.11
C GLN A 524 8.51 -23.43 24.24
N ALA A 525 8.84 -22.77 23.12
CA ALA A 525 9.57 -21.50 23.16
C ALA A 525 8.79 -20.38 23.87
N LEU A 526 7.46 -20.34 23.74
CA LEU A 526 6.59 -19.42 24.47
C LEU A 526 6.55 -19.75 25.97
N GLN A 527 6.48 -21.03 26.34
CA GLN A 527 6.55 -21.48 27.74
C GLN A 527 7.90 -21.14 28.37
N ASP A 528 9.00 -21.26 27.63
CA ASP A 528 10.33 -20.88 28.11
C ASP A 528 10.50 -19.36 28.30
N LEU A 529 9.68 -18.56 27.60
CA LEU A 529 9.72 -17.09 27.67
C LEU A 529 8.80 -16.54 28.76
N TYR A 530 7.59 -17.09 28.91
CA TYR A 530 6.53 -16.56 29.78
C TYR A 530 6.15 -17.47 30.96
N GLY A 531 6.69 -18.70 31.03
CA GLY A 531 6.29 -19.71 32.00
C GLY A 531 4.89 -20.26 31.73
N GLU A 532 4.17 -20.61 32.80
CA GLU A 532 2.78 -21.12 32.76
C GLU A 532 1.72 -20.01 32.73
N GLN A 533 2.11 -18.75 32.54
CA GLN A 533 1.16 -17.64 32.52
C GLN A 533 0.31 -17.64 31.24
N GLU A 534 -0.96 -17.26 31.37
CA GLU A 534 -1.84 -17.04 30.22
C GLU A 534 -1.36 -15.82 29.43
N ILE A 535 -1.06 -16.02 28.15
CA ILE A 535 -0.48 -14.98 27.28
C ILE A 535 -1.62 -14.32 26.50
N SER A 536 -1.78 -13.01 26.67
CA SER A 536 -2.80 -12.27 25.92
C SER A 536 -2.46 -12.16 24.42
N LEU A 537 -3.48 -11.99 23.57
CA LEU A 537 -3.29 -11.78 22.12
C LEU A 537 -2.35 -10.60 21.81
N GLN A 538 -2.42 -9.54 22.61
CA GLN A 538 -1.54 -8.38 22.48
C GLN A 538 -0.07 -8.73 22.76
N GLN A 539 0.18 -9.55 23.79
CA GLN A 539 1.52 -10.04 24.12
C GLN A 539 2.04 -10.97 23.03
N LEU A 540 1.20 -11.87 22.51
CA LEU A 540 1.56 -12.73 21.36
C LEU A 540 1.95 -11.87 20.16
N SER A 541 1.12 -10.89 19.78
CA SER A 541 1.43 -9.97 18.68
C SER A 541 2.79 -9.27 18.86
N ALA A 542 3.07 -8.75 20.07
CA ALA A 542 4.36 -8.13 20.39
C ALA A 542 5.54 -9.12 20.27
N THR A 543 5.38 -10.33 20.81
CA THR A 543 6.40 -11.39 20.85
C THR A 543 6.87 -11.75 19.44
N PHE A 544 5.91 -12.01 18.53
CA PHE A 544 6.23 -12.39 17.15
C PHE A 544 6.78 -11.21 16.34
N ARG A 545 6.28 -9.98 16.59
CA ARG A 545 6.77 -8.77 15.92
C ARG A 545 8.22 -8.44 16.27
N ARG A 546 8.57 -8.53 17.55
CA ARG A 546 9.92 -8.21 18.04
C ARG A 546 10.92 -9.34 17.76
N GLY A 547 10.45 -10.55 17.46
CA GLY A 547 11.32 -11.68 17.16
C GLY A 547 11.83 -12.42 18.39
N ASP A 548 11.16 -12.29 19.54
CA ASP A 548 11.66 -12.73 20.86
C ASP A 548 11.90 -14.26 20.95
N LEU A 549 11.25 -15.04 20.08
CA LEU A 549 11.36 -16.50 20.04
C LEU A 549 12.52 -17.01 19.17
N ILE A 550 13.17 -16.16 18.37
CA ILE A 550 14.12 -16.62 17.35
C ILE A 550 15.31 -17.36 17.97
N SER A 551 15.88 -16.85 19.06
CA SER A 551 17.02 -17.48 19.72
C SER A 551 16.68 -18.82 20.39
N ARG A 552 15.40 -19.07 20.67
CA ARG A 552 14.91 -20.31 21.29
C ARG A 552 14.55 -21.39 20.26
N LEU A 553 14.34 -20.98 19.00
CA LEU A 553 13.91 -21.83 17.89
C LEU A 553 15.07 -22.15 16.92
N GLN A 554 16.33 -22.00 17.35
CA GLN A 554 17.51 -22.01 16.47
C GLN A 554 18.20 -23.36 16.32
#